data_AF-A0A0K9UTC5-F1
#
_entry.id   AF-A0A0K9UTC5-F1
#
_cell.length_a   1.000
_cell.length_b   1.000
_cell.length_c   1.000
_cell.angle_alpha   90.00
_cell.angle_beta   90.00
_cell.angle_gamma   90.00
#
_symmetry.space_group_name_H-M   'P 1'
#
loop_
_entity.id
_entity.type
_entity.pdbx_description
1 polymer ?
#
loop_
_entity_poly.entity_id
_entity_poly.type
_entity_poly.pdbx_seq_one_letter_code
_entity_poly.pdbx_strand_id
1 'polypeptide(L)'
;MAKTESKSKALSKERLLLLLAILGTSYVLMLYSNIFGRLQEQWFPKSELYGIWVEQNVAPYAAQKITIGTQGIVLNGRLVTTHFNYDGARLEFTVNGQPYQFEIMLEKKQMKQRSSANYQPVYQLSEKVKNNRY
;
A
#
# COMPACT_ATOMS: atom_id res chain seq x y z
N MET A 1 -60.25 29.22 -0.15
CA MET A 1 -58.78 29.38 -0.27
C MET A 1 -58.16 29.06 1.08
N ALA A 2 -57.41 27.97 1.21
CA ALA A 2 -56.67 27.63 2.44
C ALA A 2 -55.17 27.88 2.17
N LYS A 3 -54.57 28.79 2.94
CA LYS A 3 -53.15 29.11 2.86
C LYS A 3 -52.39 28.09 3.71
N THR A 4 -51.75 27.12 3.06
CA THR A 4 -50.92 26.12 3.74
C THR A 4 -49.59 26.77 4.11
N GLU A 5 -49.41 27.14 5.38
CA GLU A 5 -48.10 27.56 5.88
C GLU A 5 -47.16 26.36 6.02
N SER A 6 -46.17 26.28 5.13
CA SER A 6 -45.02 25.39 5.28
C SER A 6 -44.13 25.90 6.42
N LYS A 7 -44.37 25.42 7.64
CA LYS A 7 -43.42 25.60 8.76
C LYS A 7 -42.16 24.80 8.46
N SER A 8 -41.08 25.48 8.06
CA SER A 8 -39.74 24.87 8.05
C SER A 8 -39.42 24.44 9.49
N LYS A 9 -39.26 23.13 9.73
CA LYS A 9 -38.83 22.58 11.02
C LYS A 9 -37.38 23.02 11.28
N ALA A 10 -37.20 24.21 11.87
CA ALA A 10 -35.89 24.64 12.35
C ALA A 10 -35.38 23.61 13.37
N LEU A 11 -34.14 23.14 13.18
CA LEU A 11 -33.50 22.20 14.10
C LEU A 11 -33.33 22.86 15.47
N SER A 12 -33.68 22.13 16.54
CA SER A 12 -33.44 22.59 17.90
C SER A 12 -31.94 22.78 18.15
N LYS A 13 -31.57 23.73 19.03
CA LYS A 13 -30.17 24.06 19.35
C LYS A 13 -29.36 22.82 19.75
N GLU A 14 -29.96 21.90 20.49
CA GLU A 14 -29.34 20.62 20.87
C GLU A 14 -29.02 19.72 19.67
N ARG A 15 -29.93 19.61 18.69
CA ARG A 15 -29.70 18.83 17.47
C ARG A 15 -28.65 19.49 16.58
N LEU A 16 -28.59 20.81 16.55
CA LEU A 16 -27.54 21.56 15.88
C LEU A 16 -26.16 21.25 16.51
N LEU A 17 -26.07 21.25 17.84
CA LEU A 17 -24.83 20.92 18.56
C LEU A 17 -24.40 19.47 18.33
N LEU A 18 -25.34 18.51 18.32
CA LEU A 18 -25.03 17.11 18.01
C LEU A 18 -24.56 16.93 16.57
N LEU A 19 -25.19 17.59 15.60
CA LEU A 19 -24.74 17.55 14.21
C LEU A 19 -23.34 18.15 14.05
N LEU A 20 -23.06 19.27 14.71
CA LEU A 20 -21.73 19.87 14.71
C LEU A 20 -20.68 18.96 15.36
N ALA A 21 -21.02 18.29 16.46
CA ALA A 21 -20.14 17.33 17.11
C ALA A 21 -19.82 16.15 16.18
N ILE A 22 -20.83 15.55 15.53
CA ILE A 22 -20.65 14.43 14.59
C ILE A 22 -19.79 14.87 13.40
N LEU A 23 -20.08 16.04 12.82
CA LEU A 23 -19.30 16.59 11.71
C LEU A 23 -17.85 16.83 12.14
N GLY A 24 -17.63 17.43 13.31
CA GLY A 24 -16.30 17.64 13.87
C GLY A 24 -15.53 16.34 14.06
N THR A 25 -16.14 15.33 14.68
CA THR A 25 -15.52 14.00 14.86
C THR A 25 -15.20 13.34 13.52
N SER A 26 -16.13 13.39 12.55
CA SER A 26 -15.90 12.84 11.21
C SER A 26 -14.74 13.53 10.49
N TYR A 27 -14.60 14.84 10.65
CA TYR A 27 -13.52 15.62 10.06
C TYR A 27 -12.15 15.26 10.66
N VAL A 28 -12.09 15.08 11.99
CA VAL A 28 -10.86 14.64 12.68
C VAL A 28 -10.42 13.25 12.21
N LEU A 29 -11.35 12.30 12.06
CA LEU A 29 -11.06 10.96 11.54
C LEU A 29 -10.50 11.02 10.10
N MET A 30 -11.08 11.87 9.26
CA MET A 30 -10.62 12.08 7.89
C MET A 30 -9.19 12.67 7.86
N LEU A 31 -8.90 13.67 8.70
CA LEU A 31 -7.54 14.22 8.83
C LEU A 31 -6.52 13.18 9.33
N TYR A 32 -6.90 12.36 10.30
CA TYR A 32 -6.04 11.31 10.83
C TYR A 32 -5.63 10.29 9.75
N SER A 33 -6.58 9.88 8.90
CA SER A 33 -6.29 8.95 7.79
C SER A 33 -5.26 9.50 6.78
N ASN A 34 -5.30 10.81 6.49
CA ASN A 34 -4.37 11.47 5.58
C ASN A 34 -2.95 11.60 6.19
N ILE A 35 -2.87 11.89 7.49
CA ILE A 35 -1.60 11.98 8.21
C ILE A 35 -0.94 10.60 8.33
N PHE A 36 -1.73 9.55 8.59
CA PHE A 36 -1.22 8.20 8.79
C PHE A 36 -0.43 7.69 7.57
N GLY A 37 -0.92 7.93 6.35
CA GLY A 37 -0.19 7.57 5.13
C GLY A 37 1.17 8.26 4.99
N ARG A 38 1.27 9.54 5.42
CA ARG A 38 2.53 10.29 5.40
C ARG A 38 3.51 9.85 6.49
N LEU A 39 3.01 9.52 7.68
CA LEU A 39 3.83 9.00 8.77
C LEU A 39 4.37 7.60 8.46
N GLN A 40 3.58 6.77 7.77
CA GLN A 40 4.02 5.45 7.34
C GLN A 40 5.23 5.53 6.40
N GLU A 41 5.28 6.47 5.45
CA GLU A 41 6.46 6.67 4.59
C GLU A 41 7.70 7.16 5.36
N GLN A 42 7.49 7.91 6.46
CA GLN A 42 8.58 8.38 7.31
C GLN A 42 9.16 7.25 8.20
N TRP A 43 8.31 6.34 8.69
CA TRP A 43 8.76 5.23 9.53
C TRP A 43 9.23 4.00 8.74
N PHE A 44 8.68 3.78 7.54
CA PHE A 44 9.00 2.65 6.68
C PHE A 44 9.33 3.14 5.27
N PRO A 45 10.53 3.73 5.08
CA PRO A 45 10.90 4.28 3.80
C PRO A 45 11.01 3.17 2.75
N LYS A 46 10.36 3.38 1.59
CA LYS A 46 10.35 2.42 0.46
C LYS A 46 11.76 2.03 0.00
N SER A 47 12.77 2.87 0.29
CA SER A 47 14.18 2.60 0.00
C SER A 47 14.73 1.34 0.65
N GLU A 48 14.15 0.88 1.77
CA GLU A 48 14.57 -0.38 2.42
C GLU A 48 14.29 -1.61 1.54
N LEU A 49 13.32 -1.52 0.63
CA LEU A 49 12.98 -2.61 -0.29
C LEU A 49 13.79 -2.59 -1.58
N TYR A 50 14.55 -1.53 -1.83
CA TYR A 50 15.20 -1.36 -3.12
C TYR A 50 16.24 -2.44 -3.38
N GLY A 51 16.21 -2.96 -4.60
CA GLY A 51 17.09 -4.02 -5.05
C GLY A 51 16.38 -5.06 -5.89
N ILE A 52 17.10 -6.14 -6.19
CA ILE A 52 16.62 -7.23 -7.03
C ILE A 52 16.29 -8.41 -6.13
N TRP A 53 15.02 -8.78 -6.07
CA TRP A 53 14.53 -9.94 -5.36
C TRP A 53 14.39 -11.10 -6.33
N VAL A 54 15.05 -12.22 -6.03
CA VAL A 54 15.11 -13.39 -6.90
C VAL A 54 14.36 -14.53 -6.23
N GLU A 55 13.48 -15.16 -6.99
CA GLU A 55 12.75 -16.34 -6.55
C GLU A 55 13.71 -17.49 -6.18
N GLN A 56 13.41 -18.16 -5.08
CA GLN A 56 14.19 -19.26 -4.53
C GLN A 56 13.50 -20.60 -4.81
N ASN A 57 14.26 -21.69 -4.69
CA ASN A 57 13.78 -23.07 -4.88
C ASN A 57 13.26 -23.39 -6.29
N VAL A 58 13.70 -22.63 -7.29
CA VAL A 58 13.42 -22.86 -8.71
C VAL A 58 14.71 -22.80 -9.51
N ALA A 59 14.72 -23.41 -10.69
CA ALA A 59 15.89 -23.38 -11.55
C ALA A 59 16.25 -21.93 -11.93
N PRO A 60 17.54 -21.55 -11.99
CA PRO A 60 17.95 -20.15 -12.19
C PRO A 60 17.39 -19.49 -13.46
N TYR A 61 17.11 -20.26 -14.50
CA TYR A 61 16.54 -19.79 -15.76
C TYR A 61 15.01 -19.56 -15.69
N ALA A 62 14.34 -20.19 -14.73
CA ALA A 62 12.90 -20.07 -14.50
C ALA A 62 12.58 -19.10 -13.34
N ALA A 63 13.59 -18.72 -12.56
CA ALA A 63 13.42 -17.84 -11.40
C ALA A 63 12.92 -16.45 -11.80
N GLN A 64 11.78 -16.05 -11.24
CA GLN A 64 11.27 -14.71 -11.39
C GLN A 64 12.15 -13.71 -10.64
N LYS A 65 12.43 -12.57 -11.30
CA LYS A 65 13.18 -11.45 -10.74
C LYS A 65 12.28 -10.24 -10.59
N ILE A 66 12.21 -9.70 -9.39
CA ILE A 66 11.45 -8.50 -9.05
C ILE A 66 12.46 -7.43 -8.66
N THR A 67 12.58 -6.38 -9.46
CA THR A 67 13.41 -5.22 -9.11
C THR A 67 12.51 -4.13 -8.58
N ILE A 68 12.77 -3.69 -7.35
CA ILE A 68 12.06 -2.60 -6.70
C ILE A 68 13.02 -1.41 -6.69
N GLY A 69 12.57 -0.27 -7.20
CA GLY A 69 13.37 0.95 -7.24
C GLY A 69 12.53 2.21 -7.24
N THR A 70 13.19 3.36 -7.40
CA THR A 70 12.54 4.68 -7.40
C THR A 70 11.56 4.87 -8.55
N GLN A 71 11.81 4.22 -9.69
CA GLN A 71 10.95 4.29 -10.88
C GLN A 71 9.72 3.37 -10.79
N GLY A 72 9.66 2.47 -9.80
CA GLY A 72 8.60 1.50 -9.65
C GLY A 72 9.09 0.06 -9.56
N ILE A 73 8.22 -0.87 -9.96
CA ILE A 73 8.46 -2.31 -9.89
C ILE A 73 8.66 -2.87 -11.29
N VAL A 74 9.76 -3.59 -11.46
CA VAL A 74 10.14 -4.26 -12.70
C VAL A 74 10.10 -5.76 -12.49
N LEU A 75 9.28 -6.47 -13.26
CA LEU A 75 9.22 -7.94 -13.28
C LEU A 75 9.93 -8.47 -14.51
N ASN A 76 10.92 -9.34 -14.31
CA ASN A 76 11.71 -9.97 -15.38
C ASN A 76 12.25 -8.96 -16.42
N GLY A 77 12.66 -7.77 -15.97
CA GLY A 77 13.19 -6.70 -16.82
C GLY A 77 12.15 -5.76 -17.44
N ARG A 78 10.85 -5.97 -17.23
CA ARG A 78 9.77 -5.08 -17.69
C ARG A 78 9.18 -4.28 -16.54
N LEU A 79 9.11 -2.95 -16.68
CA LEU A 79 8.37 -2.10 -15.74
C LEU A 79 6.89 -2.50 -15.78
N VAL A 80 6.33 -2.88 -14.63
CA VAL A 80 4.93 -3.33 -14.53
C VAL A 80 4.03 -2.35 -13.82
N THR A 81 4.59 -1.54 -12.91
CA THR A 81 3.87 -0.45 -12.24
C THR A 81 4.85 0.59 -11.74
N THR A 82 4.41 1.85 -11.72
CA THR A 82 5.06 2.97 -11.04
C THR A 82 4.48 3.21 -9.65
N HIS A 83 3.37 2.56 -9.33
CA HIS A 83 2.62 2.75 -8.08
C HIS A 83 2.58 1.44 -7.28
N PHE A 84 3.09 1.51 -6.05
CA PHE A 84 3.08 0.43 -5.09
C PHE A 84 3.01 0.97 -3.66
N ASN A 85 2.43 0.18 -2.76
CA ASN A 85 2.32 0.51 -1.35
C ASN A 85 3.25 -0.38 -0.52
N TYR A 86 3.82 0.20 0.54
CA TYR A 86 4.65 -0.51 1.50
C TYR A 86 4.41 0.03 2.90
N ASP A 87 4.18 -0.87 3.86
CA ASP A 87 3.85 -0.52 5.25
C ASP A 87 4.88 -1.00 6.29
N GLY A 88 6.05 -1.46 5.84
CA GLY A 88 7.08 -2.05 6.71
C GLY A 88 7.05 -3.58 6.75
N ALA A 89 5.89 -4.19 6.46
CA ALA A 89 5.72 -5.65 6.51
C ALA A 89 5.07 -6.23 5.26
N ARG A 90 4.37 -5.41 4.48
CA ARG A 90 3.62 -5.83 3.30
C ARG A 90 3.93 -4.92 2.13
N LEU A 91 4.17 -5.53 0.98
CA LEU A 91 4.28 -4.85 -0.31
C LEU A 91 3.08 -5.25 -1.16
N GLU A 92 2.40 -4.23 -1.67
CA GLU A 92 1.20 -4.42 -2.49
C GLU A 92 1.28 -3.58 -3.76
N PHE A 93 0.94 -4.20 -4.89
CA PHE A 93 0.84 -3.52 -6.17
C PHE A 93 -0.12 -4.26 -7.11
N THR A 94 -0.50 -3.61 -8.20
CA THR A 94 -1.40 -4.21 -9.21
C THR A 94 -0.68 -4.29 -10.54
N VAL A 95 -0.81 -5.43 -11.23
CA VAL A 95 -0.32 -5.62 -12.60
C VAL A 95 -1.49 -6.06 -13.47
N ASN A 96 -1.84 -5.28 -14.50
CA ASN A 96 -2.95 -5.58 -15.41
C ASN A 96 -4.27 -5.93 -14.68
N GLY A 97 -4.58 -5.23 -13.59
CA GLY A 97 -5.79 -5.47 -12.78
C GLY A 97 -5.70 -6.66 -11.80
N GLN A 98 -4.59 -7.38 -11.75
CA GLN A 98 -4.36 -8.45 -10.78
C GLN A 98 -3.56 -7.93 -9.57
N PRO A 99 -4.06 -8.10 -8.33
CA PRO A 99 -3.34 -7.69 -7.14
C PRO A 99 -2.19 -8.65 -6.83
N TYR A 100 -1.04 -8.09 -6.53
CA TYR A 100 0.15 -8.77 -6.05
C TYR A 100 0.39 -8.35 -4.61
N GLN A 101 0.44 -9.32 -3.70
CA GLN A 101 0.63 -9.10 -2.28
C GLN A 101 1.82 -9.91 -1.79
N PHE A 102 2.73 -9.26 -1.07
CA PHE A 102 3.91 -9.89 -0.50
C PHE A 102 4.02 -9.56 0.98
N GLU A 103 4.39 -10.56 1.77
CA GLU A 103 4.88 -10.37 3.14
C GLU A 103 6.39 -10.26 3.13
N ILE A 104 6.93 -9.25 3.80
CA ILE A 104 8.35 -8.92 3.80
C ILE A 104 8.94 -9.16 5.20
N MET A 105 10.09 -9.81 5.20
CA MET A 105 10.94 -10.04 6.36
C MET A 105 12.31 -9.43 6.09
N LEU A 106 12.43 -8.12 6.33
CA LEU A 106 13.66 -7.34 6.07
C LEU A 106 14.90 -7.92 6.77
N GLU A 107 14.77 -8.35 8.03
CA GLU A 107 15.84 -9.01 8.81
C GLU A 107 16.44 -10.22 8.09
N LYS A 108 15.57 -10.98 7.41
CA LYS A 108 15.97 -12.18 6.66
C LYS A 108 16.24 -11.88 5.19
N LYS A 109 16.04 -10.62 4.75
CA LYS A 109 16.02 -10.19 3.35
C LYS A 109 15.15 -11.10 2.47
N GLN A 110 13.99 -11.48 3.00
CA GLN A 110 13.05 -12.41 2.37
C GLN A 110 11.72 -11.74 2.10
N MET A 111 11.09 -12.09 0.98
CA MET A 111 9.69 -11.77 0.71
C MET A 111 8.94 -13.02 0.28
N LYS A 112 7.71 -13.17 0.74
CA LYS A 112 6.83 -14.29 0.41
C LYS A 112 5.60 -13.77 -0.29
N GLN A 113 5.27 -14.32 -1.46
CA GLN A 113 4.05 -13.91 -2.14
C GLN A 113 2.84 -14.57 -1.49
N ARG A 114 1.85 -13.77 -1.10
CA ARG A 114 0.50 -14.26 -0.82
C ARG A 114 -0.20 -14.46 -2.16
N SER A 115 -0.05 -15.64 -2.76
CA SER A 115 -0.76 -16.05 -3.98
C SER A 115 -1.53 -17.36 -3.80
N SER A 116 -2.36 -17.69 -4.77
CA SER A 116 -3.42 -18.69 -4.70
C SER A 116 -2.94 -20.10 -4.33
N ALA A 117 -3.51 -20.60 -3.24
CA ALA A 117 -3.72 -21.98 -2.78
C ALA A 117 -2.53 -22.95 -2.70
N ASN A 118 -1.67 -23.08 -3.72
CA ASN A 118 -0.71 -24.19 -3.82
C ASN A 118 0.75 -23.77 -4.07
N TYR A 119 0.99 -22.54 -4.57
CA TYR A 119 2.35 -22.05 -4.83
C TYR A 119 2.59 -20.76 -4.05
N GLN A 120 3.52 -20.80 -3.11
CA GLN A 120 3.90 -19.69 -2.25
C GLN A 120 5.37 -19.35 -2.51
N PRO A 121 5.68 -18.65 -3.61
CA PRO A 121 7.05 -18.35 -3.97
C PRO A 121 7.70 -17.48 -2.90
N VAL A 122 8.93 -17.84 -2.56
CA VAL A 122 9.79 -17.12 -1.65
C VAL A 122 10.88 -16.48 -2.49
N TYR A 123 11.15 -15.20 -2.24
CA TYR A 123 12.20 -14.46 -2.91
C TYR A 123 13.21 -13.98 -1.88
N GLN A 124 14.47 -13.94 -2.30
CA GLN A 124 15.59 -13.45 -1.51
C GLN A 124 16.17 -12.22 -2.18
N LEU A 125 16.51 -11.20 -1.40
CA LEU A 125 17.23 -10.04 -1.92
C LEU A 125 18.60 -10.47 -2.44
N SER A 126 18.88 -10.13 -3.70
CA SER A 126 20.14 -10.44 -4.35
C SER A 126 21.25 -9.55 -3.78
N GLU A 127 22.26 -10.18 -3.20
CA GLU A 127 23.43 -9.47 -2.67
C GLU A 127 24.34 -8.91 -3.77
N LYS A 128 24.16 -9.36 -5.02
CA LYS A 128 24.99 -8.94 -6.17
C LYS A 128 24.83 -7.46 -6.56
N VAL A 129 23.84 -6.75 -6.01
CA VAL A 129 23.51 -5.36 -6.40
C VAL A 129 24.15 -4.30 -5.49
N LYS A 130 24.83 -4.68 -4.39
CA LYS A 130 25.50 -3.70 -3.51
C LYS A 130 26.60 -2.88 -4.22
N ASN A 131 26.96 -3.22 -5.46
CA ASN A 131 28.05 -2.60 -6.23
C ASN A 131 27.65 -1.79 -7.47
N ASN A 132 26.37 -1.59 -7.79
CA ASN A 132 26.00 -0.73 -8.93
C ASN A 132 25.12 0.43 -8.47
N ARG A 133 25.79 1.52 -8.08
CA ARG A 133 25.16 2.83 -7.87
C ARG A 133 24.59 3.31 -9.21
N TYR A 134 23.29 3.58 -9.22
CA TYR A 134 22.66 4.53 -10.15
C TYR A 134 22.15 5.69 -9.31
#